data_AF-A0A6J7S9L6-F1
#
_entry.id   AF-A0A6J7S9L6-F1
#
_cell.length_a   1.000
_cell.length_b   1.000
_cell.length_c   1.000
_cell.angle_alpha   90.00
_cell.angle_beta   90.00
_cell.angle_gamma   90.00
#
_symmetry.space_group_name_H-M   'P 1'
#
loop_
_entity.id
_entity.type
_entity.pdbx_description
1 polymer ?
#
loop_
_entity_poly.entity_id
_entity_poly.type
_entity_poly.pdbx_seq_one_letter_code
_entity_poly.pdbx_strand_id
1 'polypeptide(L)' 'MAVTCAEELGMPKLGSAEVGGASDGNFTAALGIPTIDGIGAVGEGAHAANEWASASAIPERARLASALITKILAQ' A
#
# COMPACT_ATOMS: atom_id res chain seq x y z
N MET A 1 -12.62 1.75 2.32
CA MET A 1 -12.17 2.68 1.25
C MET A 1 -11.18 2.03 0.30
N ALA A 2 -10.01 1.56 0.76
CA ALA A 2 -9.02 0.91 -0.13
C ALA A 2 -9.55 -0.29 -0.92
N VAL A 3 -10.29 -1.18 -0.24
CA VAL A 3 -10.95 -2.34 -0.90
C VAL A 3 -11.87 -1.87 -2.02
N THR A 4 -12.74 -0.89 -1.75
CA THR A 4 -13.64 -0.32 -2.75
C THR A 4 -12.89 0.31 -3.93
N CYS A 5 -11.81 1.05 -3.67
CA CYS A 5 -10.98 1.61 -4.74
C CYS A 5 -10.34 0.51 -5.61
N ALA A 6 -9.86 -0.58 -4.99
CA ALA A 6 -9.30 -1.71 -5.71
C ALA A 6 -10.36 -2.42 -6.57
N GLU A 7 -11.57 -2.63 -6.05
CA GLU A 7 -12.71 -3.19 -6.80
C GLU A 7 -13.10 -2.31 -7.98
N GLU A 8 -13.21 -0.99 -7.78
CA GLU A 8 -13.51 0.00 -8.83
C GLU A 8 -12.43 0.02 -9.93
N LEU A 9 -11.18 -0.30 -9.59
CA LEU A 9 -10.06 -0.39 -10.52
C LEU A 9 -9.94 -1.77 -11.20
N GLY A 10 -10.81 -2.74 -10.87
CA GLY A 10 -10.75 -4.10 -11.39
C GLY A 10 -9.54 -4.90 -10.89
N MET A 11 -8.97 -4.52 -9.74
CA MET A 11 -7.82 -5.21 -9.15
C MET A 11 -8.25 -6.51 -8.44
N PRO A 12 -7.34 -7.48 -8.29
CA PRO A 12 -7.58 -8.63 -7.42
C PRO A 12 -7.93 -8.19 -6.00
N LYS A 13 -8.63 -9.06 -5.26
CA LYS A 13 -8.97 -8.82 -3.86
C LYS A 13 -7.69 -8.51 -3.07
N LEU A 14 -7.70 -7.37 -2.38
CA LEU A 14 -6.59 -6.98 -1.53
C LEU A 14 -6.39 -8.02 -0.42
N GLY A 15 -5.15 -8.48 -0.28
CA GLY A 15 -4.71 -9.30 0.85
C GLY A 15 -4.21 -8.44 2.02
N SER A 16 -3.80 -9.12 3.09
CA SER A 16 -3.07 -8.54 4.20
C SER A 16 -1.84 -9.39 4.48
N ALA A 17 -0.78 -8.78 4.96
CA ALA A 17 0.40 -9.47 5.45
C ALA A 17 0.71 -8.98 6.87
N GLU A 18 1.09 -9.92 7.73
CA GLU A 18 1.76 -9.62 8.99
C GLU A 18 3.23 -9.99 8.79
N VAL A 19 4.11 -9.01 8.98
CA VAL A 19 5.55 -9.16 8.78
C VAL A 19 6.28 -8.67 10.03
N GLY A 20 7.52 -9.11 10.22
CA GLY A 20 8.40 -8.48 11.20
C GLY A 20 8.79 -7.06 10.76
N GLY A 21 9.05 -6.17 11.71
CA GLY A 21 9.55 -4.81 11.45
C GLY A 21 8.61 -3.70 11.90
N ALA A 22 8.86 -2.50 11.39
CA ALA A 22 8.08 -1.29 11.64
C ALA A 22 8.11 -0.38 10.41
N SER A 23 7.10 0.48 10.29
CA SER A 23 7.01 1.55 9.31
C SER A 23 6.65 2.87 10.02
N ASP A 24 6.72 3.98 9.29
CA ASP A 24 6.22 5.27 9.79
C ASP A 24 4.71 5.21 10.12
N GLY A 25 3.98 4.29 9.50
CA GLY A 25 2.57 4.04 9.78
C GLY A 25 2.30 3.55 11.20
N ASN A 26 3.28 2.95 11.88
CA ASN A 26 3.13 2.56 13.28
C ASN A 26 2.88 3.79 14.18
N PHE A 27 3.50 4.93 13.90
CA PHE A 27 3.34 6.14 14.70
C PHE A 27 1.94 6.72 14.57
N THR A 28 1.42 6.82 13.34
CA THR A 28 0.05 7.33 13.11
C THR A 28 -1.01 6.37 13.63
N ALA A 29 -0.80 5.06 13.47
CA ALA A 29 -1.67 4.04 14.03
C ALA A 29 -1.72 4.09 15.56
N ALA A 30 -0.58 4.31 16.24
CA ALA A 30 -0.52 4.46 17.69
C ALA A 30 -1.31 5.67 18.22
N LEU A 31 -1.51 6.70 17.39
CA LEU A 31 -2.35 7.87 17.69
C LEU A 31 -3.85 7.61 17.43
N GLY A 32 -4.24 6.38 17.05
CA GLY A 32 -5.62 6.04 16.70
C GLY A 32 -6.06 6.52 15.32
N ILE A 33 -5.13 6.99 14.48
CA ILE A 33 -5.43 7.44 13.12
C ILE A 33 -5.51 6.21 12.21
N PRO A 34 -6.63 5.99 11.48
CA PRO A 34 -6.73 4.91 10.52
C PRO A 34 -5.60 5.01 9.48
N THR A 35 -4.71 4.03 9.51
CA THR A 35 -3.48 4.03 8.70
C THR A 35 -3.47 2.78 7.85
N ILE A 36 -3.21 2.93 6.55
CA ILE A 36 -2.92 1.81 5.66
C ILE A 36 -1.42 1.72 5.52
N ASP A 37 -0.86 0.63 6.02
CA ASP A 37 0.53 0.26 5.79
C ASP A 37 0.65 -0.69 4.59
N GLY A 38 1.73 -0.61 3.83
CA GLY A 38 2.02 -1.55 2.73
C GLY A 38 1.48 -1.21 1.33
N ILE A 39 1.29 0.07 0.98
CA ILE A 39 1.03 0.51 -0.42
C ILE A 39 2.34 0.65 -1.24
N GLY A 40 3.48 0.28 -0.65
CA GLY A 40 4.81 0.41 -1.24
C GLY A 40 5.06 -0.50 -2.46
N ALA A 41 6.32 -0.49 -2.90
CA ALA A 41 6.77 -1.30 -4.03
C ALA A 41 6.57 -2.80 -3.77
N VAL A 42 6.27 -3.55 -4.83
CA VAL A 42 6.35 -5.02 -4.81
C VAL A 42 7.80 -5.40 -5.09
N GLY A 43 8.40 -6.21 -4.24
CA GLY A 43 9.82 -6.55 -4.31
C GLY A 43 10.20 -7.50 -3.19
N GLU A 44 11.50 -7.71 -3.02
CA GLU A 44 12.04 -8.60 -1.99
C GLU A 44 13.43 -8.13 -1.54
N GLY A 45 13.86 -8.59 -0.37
CA GLY A 45 15.25 -8.42 0.08
C GLY A 45 15.62 -6.98 0.44
N ALA A 46 14.68 -6.20 1.00
CA ALA A 46 14.97 -4.85 1.47
C ALA A 46 16.23 -4.83 2.36
N HIS A 47 17.18 -3.93 2.06
CA HIS A 47 18.49 -3.82 2.70
C HIS A 47 19.46 -4.99 2.45
N ALA A 48 19.25 -5.81 1.43
CA ALA A 48 20.14 -6.91 1.05
C ALA A 48 20.72 -6.74 -0.35
N ALA A 49 21.81 -7.46 -0.66
CA ALA A 49 22.45 -7.39 -1.99
C ALA A 49 21.55 -7.87 -3.13
N ASN A 50 20.53 -8.66 -2.79
CA ASN A 50 19.49 -9.12 -3.71
C ASN A 50 18.22 -8.27 -3.62
N GLU A 51 18.28 -7.04 -3.09
CA GLU A 51 17.15 -6.11 -3.09
C GLU A 51 16.68 -5.81 -4.52
N TRP A 52 15.38 -5.88 -4.75
CA TRP A 52 14.79 -5.48 -6.03
C TRP A 52 13.34 -5.04 -5.86
N ALA A 53 12.87 -4.26 -6.84
CA ALA A 53 11.47 -3.86 -6.95
C ALA A 53 10.94 -4.13 -8.37
N SER A 54 9.70 -4.58 -8.46
CA SER A 54 9.00 -4.87 -9.70
C SER A 54 8.58 -3.58 -10.40
N ALA A 55 9.29 -3.19 -11.46
CA ALA A 55 8.92 -2.04 -12.27
C ALA A 55 7.52 -2.18 -12.90
N SER A 56 7.11 -3.40 -13.25
CA SER A 56 5.79 -3.66 -13.84
C SER A 56 4.64 -3.56 -12.82
N ALA A 57 4.91 -3.68 -11.52
CA ALA A 57 3.91 -3.53 -10.46
C ALA A 57 3.69 -2.07 -10.03
N ILE A 58 4.65 -1.18 -10.30
CA ILE A 58 4.56 0.24 -9.90
C ILE A 58 3.30 0.93 -10.43
N PRO A 59 2.89 0.79 -11.70
CA PRO A 59 1.69 1.44 -12.20
C PRO A 59 0.41 1.04 -11.46
N GLU A 60 0.29 -0.24 -11.09
CA GLU A 60 -0.86 -0.73 -10.32
C GLU A 60 -0.90 -0.10 -8.92
N ARG A 61 0.25 -0.07 -8.22
CA ARG A 61 0.37 0.58 -6.89
C ARG A 61 0.06 2.07 -6.94
N ALA A 62 0.57 2.77 -7.96
CA ALA A 62 0.31 4.20 -8.15
C ALA A 62 -1.17 4.49 -8.41
N ARG A 63 -1.86 3.65 -9.18
CA ARG A 63 -3.31 3.78 -9.44
C ARG A 63 -4.12 3.64 -8.15
N LEU A 64 -3.82 2.63 -7.32
CA LEU A 64 -4.52 2.44 -6.05
C LEU A 64 -4.29 3.63 -5.10
N ALA A 65 -3.05 4.10 -4.98
CA ALA A 65 -2.72 5.27 -4.15
C ALA A 65 -3.45 6.53 -4.62
N SER A 66 -3.45 6.80 -5.93
CA SER A 66 -4.16 7.95 -6.52
C SER A 66 -5.67 7.87 -6.29
N ALA A 67 -6.28 6.70 -6.49
CA ALA A 67 -7.71 6.49 -6.25
C ALA A 67 -8.09 6.73 -4.78
N LEU A 68 -7.25 6.25 -3.85
CA LEU A 68 -7.43 6.48 -2.42
C LEU A 68 -7.38 7.96 -2.06
N ILE A 69 -6.34 8.68 -2.51
CA ILE A 69 -6.20 10.12 -2.26
C ILE A 69 -7.41 10.88 -2.83
N THR A 70 -7.80 10.57 -4.07
CA THR A 70 -8.97 11.19 -4.72
C THR A 70 -10.24 10.97 -3.90
N LYS A 71 -10.47 9.74 -3.40
CA LYS A 71 -11.65 9.39 -2.62
C LYS A 71 -11.64 9.97 -1.20
N ILE A 72 -10.46 10.25 -0.64
CA ILE A 72 -10.32 11.00 0.61
C ILE A 72 -10.69 12.48 0.38
N LEU A 73 -10.18 13.09 -0.68
CA LEU A 73 -10.43 14.50 -0.99
C LEU A 73 -11.88 14.79 -1.41
N ALA A 74 -12.61 13.78 -1.86
CA ALA A 74 -14.01 13.89 -2.26
C ALA A 74 -15.01 13.69 -1.09
N GLN A 75 -14.53 13.47 0.14
CA GLN A 75 -15.35 13.35 1.34
C GLN A 75 -15.64 14.70 1.99
#